data_AF-A0A2N4S575-F1
#
_entry.id   AF-A0A2N4S575-F1
#
_cell.length_a   1.000
_cell.length_b   1.000
_cell.length_c   1.000
_cell.angle_alpha   90.00
_cell.angle_beta   90.00
_cell.angle_gamma   90.00
#
_symmetry.space_group_name_H-M   'P 1'
#
loop_
_entity.id
_entity.type
_entity.pdbx_description
1 polymer ?
#
loop_
_entity_poly.entity_id
_entity_poly.type
_entity_poly.pdbx_seq_one_letter_code
_entity_poly.pdbx_strand_id
1 'polypeptide(L)'
;MMICGNLNREMNTMNMIKKLSILLFSVIAIILLIYSSPSGFLSNKNKNADIYRVKTFKSGDGWGYRISKNNKIIILQPHIPCIKGDRPFPNEKSALEIGELVLSKIRNNEDLSITIDELNEKIDIGLVSGDH
;
A
#
# COMPACT_ATOMS: atom_id res chain seq x y z
N MET A 1 68.29 12.04 39.75
CA MET A 1 67.76 10.75 39.25
C MET A 1 66.29 10.94 38.95
N MET A 2 65.93 11.09 37.67
CA MET A 2 64.54 11.23 37.21
C MET A 2 64.35 10.26 36.06
N ILE A 3 63.44 9.32 36.28
CA ILE A 3 63.05 8.26 35.37
C ILE A 3 62.07 8.88 34.37
N CYS A 4 62.44 8.97 33.10
CA CYS A 4 61.48 9.31 32.05
C CYS A 4 60.88 8.01 31.49
N GLY A 5 59.58 7.85 31.71
CA GLY A 5 58.79 6.71 31.27
C GLY A 5 58.63 6.65 29.75
N ASN A 6 58.57 5.42 29.26
CA ASN A 6 58.47 5.04 27.86
C ASN A 6 57.10 5.42 27.26
N LEU A 7 57.07 6.37 26.31
CA LEU A 7 55.87 6.83 25.58
C LEU A 7 55.29 5.79 24.59
N ASN A 8 55.93 4.63 24.41
CA ASN A 8 55.53 3.66 23.38
C ASN A 8 54.21 2.92 23.71
N ARG A 9 53.60 3.15 24.88
CA ARG A 9 52.31 2.56 25.28
C ARG A 9 51.09 3.33 24.76
N GLU A 10 51.23 4.58 24.34
CA GLU A 10 50.13 5.45 23.89
C GLU A 10 49.66 5.12 22.46
N MET A 11 50.58 4.73 21.57
CA MET A 11 50.32 4.68 20.12
C MET A 11 49.49 3.46 19.65
N ASN A 12 49.51 2.35 20.40
CA ASN A 12 48.76 1.14 20.04
C ASN A 12 47.30 1.17 20.53
N THR A 13 47.05 1.86 21.66
CA THR A 13 45.71 2.02 22.26
C THR A 13 44.83 2.92 21.38
N MET A 14 45.40 3.97 20.79
CA MET A 14 44.70 4.84 19.84
C MET A 14 44.24 4.10 18.58
N ASN A 15 45.06 3.21 18.03
CA ASN A 15 44.70 2.45 16.82
C ASN A 15 43.63 1.39 17.09
N MET A 16 43.61 0.80 18.30
CA MET A 16 42.60 -0.17 18.72
C MET A 16 41.26 0.48 19.09
N ILE A 17 41.28 1.64 19.76
CA ILE A 17 40.08 2.43 20.07
C ILE A 17 39.46 3.00 18.79
N LYS A 18 40.27 3.47 17.83
CA LYS A 18 39.77 3.92 16.50
C LYS A 18 39.12 2.78 15.73
N LYS A 19 39.73 1.59 15.70
CA LYS A 19 39.15 0.40 15.05
C LYS A 19 37.83 -0.03 15.69
N LEU A 20 37.72 0.04 17.02
CA LEU A 20 36.49 -0.25 17.76
C LEU A 20 35.39 0.78 17.48
N SER A 21 35.75 2.06 17.42
CA SER A 21 34.82 3.14 17.06
C SER A 21 34.28 2.98 15.63
N ILE A 22 35.15 2.66 14.67
CA ILE A 22 34.76 2.39 13.27
C ILE A 22 33.81 1.19 13.18
N LEU A 23 34.05 0.11 13.94
CA LEU A 23 33.18 -1.05 13.97
C LEU A 23 31.78 -0.70 14.49
N LEU A 24 31.69 0.12 15.54
CA LEU A 24 30.42 0.54 16.15
C LEU A 24 29.59 1.44 15.22
N PHE A 25 30.22 2.40 14.52
CA PHE A 25 29.51 3.24 13.55
C PHE A 25 28.94 2.44 12.37
N SER A 26 29.66 1.41 11.90
CA SER A 26 29.18 0.52 10.84
C SER A 26 27.91 -0.24 11.26
N VAL A 27 27.89 -0.80 12.47
CA VAL A 27 26.73 -1.54 13.00
C VAL A 27 25.52 -0.61 13.19
N ILE A 28 25.73 0.59 13.71
CA ILE A 28 24.66 1.58 13.91
C ILE A 28 24.09 2.05 12.56
N ALA A 29 24.92 2.22 11.53
CA ALA A 29 24.45 2.58 10.18
C ALA A 29 23.59 1.48 9.55
N ILE A 30 23.93 0.21 9.77
CA ILE A 30 23.14 -0.95 9.29
C ILE A 30 21.79 -1.01 10.02
N ILE A 31 21.76 -0.76 11.34
CA ILE A 31 20.53 -0.71 12.13
C ILE A 31 19.64 0.45 11.68
N LEU A 32 20.20 1.63 11.45
CA LEU A 32 19.46 2.78 10.91
C LEU A 32 18.90 2.49 9.50
N LEU A 33 19.62 1.76 8.64
CA LEU A 33 19.10 1.31 7.34
C LEU A 33 17.89 0.39 7.46
N ILE A 34 17.86 -0.49 8.46
CA ILE A 34 16.72 -1.39 8.74
C ILE A 34 15.52 -0.57 9.24
N TYR A 35 15.72 0.35 10.18
CA TYR A 35 14.64 1.17 10.75
C TYR A 35 14.16 2.29 9.83
N SER A 36 14.99 2.75 8.89
CA SER A 36 14.65 3.77 7.89
C SER A 36 13.95 3.20 6.67
N SER A 37 13.85 1.87 6.55
CA SER A 37 13.02 1.28 5.51
C SER A 37 11.58 1.66 5.85
N PRO A 38 10.93 2.57 5.09
CA PRO A 38 9.50 2.65 5.16
C PRO A 38 9.07 1.25 4.77
N SER A 39 8.32 0.57 5.61
CA SER A 39 7.45 -0.50 5.18
C SER A 39 6.41 0.13 4.25
N GLY A 40 6.88 0.58 3.08
CA GLY A 40 6.08 0.77 1.90
C GLY A 40 5.52 -0.60 1.68
N PHE A 41 4.27 -0.75 2.13
CA PHE A 41 3.36 -1.81 1.79
C PHE A 41 3.73 -2.22 0.38
N LEU A 42 4.37 -3.39 0.25
CA LEU A 42 4.69 -3.99 -1.03
C LEU A 42 3.33 -4.30 -1.63
N SER A 43 2.75 -3.26 -2.25
CA SER A 43 1.63 -3.37 -3.13
C SER A 43 2.21 -4.17 -4.27
N ASN A 44 2.03 -5.48 -4.16
CA ASN A 44 2.38 -6.46 -5.15
C ASN A 44 1.50 -6.14 -6.36
N LYS A 45 1.83 -5.07 -7.09
CA LYS A 45 1.36 -4.81 -8.45
C LYS A 45 2.01 -5.89 -9.28
N ASN A 46 1.41 -7.07 -9.20
CA ASN A 46 1.74 -8.21 -10.00
C ASN A 46 1.64 -7.72 -11.45
N LYS A 47 2.79 -7.72 -12.13
CA LYS A 47 2.98 -7.16 -13.47
C LYS A 47 2.38 -8.08 -14.53
N ASN A 48 1.13 -8.51 -14.35
CA ASN A 48 0.27 -8.95 -15.44
C ASN A 48 -0.17 -7.70 -16.21
N ALA A 49 0.83 -7.06 -16.82
CA ALA A 49 0.69 -5.80 -17.50
C ALA A 49 -0.34 -5.92 -18.63
N ASP A 50 -1.37 -5.09 -18.48
CA ASP A 50 -1.97 -4.30 -19.55
C ASP A 50 -3.20 -4.81 -20.31
N ILE A 51 -3.72 -6.00 -19.98
CA ILE A 51 -5.01 -6.42 -20.55
C ILE A 51 -6.16 -5.69 -19.85
N TYR A 52 -6.16 -5.61 -18.51
CA TYR A 52 -7.25 -5.02 -17.74
C TYR A 52 -6.89 -3.64 -17.16
N ARG A 53 -7.84 -2.70 -17.21
CA ARG A 53 -7.73 -1.35 -16.63
C ARG A 53 -9.02 -0.93 -15.94
N VAL A 54 -8.92 -0.38 -14.73
CA VAL A 54 -10.02 0.30 -14.04
C VAL A 54 -9.95 1.79 -14.37
N LYS A 55 -11.10 2.42 -14.65
CA LYS A 55 -11.24 3.87 -14.74
C LYS A 55 -12.51 4.32 -14.06
N THR A 56 -12.43 5.44 -13.36
CA THR A 56 -13.55 6.14 -12.74
C THR A 56 -14.17 7.14 -13.72
N PHE A 57 -15.44 7.45 -13.53
CA PHE A 57 -16.15 8.48 -14.29
C PHE A 57 -17.26 9.11 -13.43
N LYS A 58 -17.67 10.32 -13.79
CA LYS A 58 -18.81 10.99 -13.16
C LYS A 58 -20.13 10.37 -13.58
N SER A 59 -20.97 10.03 -12.60
CA SER A 59 -22.29 9.43 -12.80
C SER A 59 -23.32 10.24 -12.00
N GLY A 60 -24.04 11.15 -12.69
CA GLY A 60 -24.90 12.14 -12.05
C GLY A 60 -24.14 12.97 -11.01
N ASP A 61 -24.67 13.04 -9.79
CA ASP A 61 -24.05 13.77 -8.68
C ASP A 61 -22.89 13.02 -8.01
N GLY A 62 -22.69 11.74 -8.36
CA GLY A 62 -21.64 10.90 -7.79
C GLY A 62 -20.65 10.37 -8.81
N TRP A 63 -20.12 9.18 -8.53
CA TRP A 63 -19.09 8.51 -9.32
C TRP A 63 -19.50 7.09 -9.67
N GLY A 64 -18.93 6.57 -10.75
CA GLY A 64 -18.99 5.18 -11.15
C GLY A 64 -17.62 4.70 -11.60
N TYR A 65 -17.49 3.40 -11.84
CA TYR A 65 -16.26 2.81 -12.38
C TYR A 65 -16.56 1.91 -13.58
N ARG A 66 -15.55 1.76 -14.43
CA ARG A 66 -15.55 0.83 -15.54
C ARG A 66 -14.27 0.01 -15.54
N ILE A 67 -14.38 -1.23 -15.97
CA ILE A 67 -13.24 -2.11 -16.20
C ILE A 67 -13.19 -2.42 -17.68
N SER A 68 -12.03 -2.18 -18.30
CA SER A 68 -11.79 -2.50 -19.71
C SER A 68 -10.78 -3.62 -19.84
N LYS A 69 -11.04 -4.57 -20.74
CA LYS A 69 -10.13 -5.63 -21.19
C LYS A 69 -9.70 -5.36 -22.64
N ASN A 70 -8.41 -5.19 -22.92
CA ASN A 70 -7.89 -4.86 -24.27
C ASN A 70 -8.66 -3.70 -24.91
N ASN A 71 -8.83 -2.61 -24.16
CA ASN A 71 -9.57 -1.40 -24.55
C ASN A 71 -11.08 -1.58 -24.77
N LYS A 72 -11.64 -2.78 -24.64
CA LYS A 72 -13.09 -3.02 -24.64
C LYS A 72 -13.63 -2.94 -23.22
N ILE A 73 -14.67 -2.14 -22.99
CA ILE A 73 -15.36 -2.08 -21.69
C ILE A 73 -16.06 -3.43 -21.46
N ILE A 74 -15.74 -4.09 -20.35
CA ILE A 74 -16.36 -5.36 -19.95
C ILE A 74 -17.30 -5.20 -18.77
N ILE A 75 -17.07 -4.20 -17.92
CA ILE A 75 -17.91 -3.88 -16.77
C ILE A 75 -18.09 -2.36 -16.74
N LEU A 76 -19.33 -1.94 -16.56
CA LEU A 76 -19.73 -0.55 -16.38
C LEU A 76 -20.67 -0.50 -15.18
N GLN A 77 -20.22 0.12 -14.09
CA GLN A 77 -20.99 0.25 -12.86
C GLN A 77 -21.13 1.73 -12.51
N PRO A 78 -22.23 2.38 -12.97
CA PRO A 78 -22.53 3.76 -12.62
C PRO A 78 -22.98 3.92 -11.15
N HIS A 79 -23.42 2.84 -10.52
CA HIS A 79 -24.00 2.81 -9.17
C HIS A 79 -23.33 1.77 -8.28
N ILE A 80 -23.56 1.88 -6.97
CA ILE A 80 -22.97 0.99 -5.97
C ILE A 80 -23.60 -0.41 -6.11
N PRO A 81 -22.80 -1.47 -6.33
CA PRO A 81 -23.31 -2.84 -6.39
C PRO A 81 -23.94 -3.23 -5.05
N CYS A 82 -24.98 -4.06 -5.11
CA CYS A 82 -25.67 -4.65 -3.94
C CYS A 82 -26.53 -3.70 -3.10
N ILE A 83 -26.60 -2.41 -3.43
CA ILE A 83 -27.58 -1.49 -2.86
C ILE A 83 -28.76 -1.35 -3.81
N LYS A 84 -29.99 -1.45 -3.30
CA LYS A 84 -31.18 -1.10 -4.09
C LYS A 84 -31.24 0.42 -4.29
N GLY A 85 -31.44 0.84 -5.54
CA GLY A 85 -31.55 2.22 -5.98
C GLY A 85 -30.35 2.67 -6.83
N ASP A 86 -30.58 3.62 -7.74
CA ASP A 86 -29.55 4.21 -8.61
C ASP A 86 -28.65 5.18 -7.84
N ARG A 87 -27.99 4.66 -6.80
CA ARG A 87 -27.08 5.44 -5.94
C ARG A 87 -25.66 5.37 -6.50
N PRO A 88 -25.11 6.49 -7.03
CA PRO A 88 -23.72 6.54 -7.44
C PRO A 88 -22.79 6.55 -6.22
N PHE A 89 -21.52 6.25 -6.44
CA PHE A 89 -20.52 6.31 -5.40
C PHE A 89 -20.32 7.75 -4.90
N PRO A 90 -20.15 7.98 -3.58
CA PRO A 90 -20.04 9.33 -3.03
C PRO A 90 -18.78 10.07 -3.49
N ASN A 91 -17.70 9.36 -3.76
CA ASN A 91 -16.44 9.94 -4.22
C ASN A 91 -15.70 9.00 -5.20
N GLU A 92 -14.76 9.57 -5.95
CA GLU A 92 -13.98 8.85 -6.97
C GLU A 92 -13.15 7.71 -6.37
N LYS A 93 -12.56 7.95 -5.19
CA LYS A 93 -11.70 7.00 -4.50
C LYS A 93 -12.47 5.71 -4.15
N SER A 94 -13.68 5.84 -3.63
CA SER A 94 -14.59 4.73 -3.35
C SER A 94 -14.92 3.93 -4.61
N ALA A 95 -15.25 4.60 -5.72
CA ALA A 95 -15.50 3.92 -6.99
C ALA A 95 -14.24 3.19 -7.51
N LEU A 96 -13.06 3.79 -7.33
CA LEU A 96 -11.79 3.19 -7.73
C LEU A 96 -11.45 1.96 -6.89
N GLU A 97 -11.57 2.05 -5.56
CA GLU A 97 -11.26 0.94 -4.65
C GLU A 97 -12.13 -0.29 -4.89
N ILE A 98 -13.44 -0.08 -5.11
CA ILE A 98 -14.35 -1.16 -5.47
C ILE A 98 -14.06 -1.68 -6.87
N GLY A 99 -13.75 -0.80 -7.83
CA GLY A 99 -13.35 -1.23 -9.17
C GLY A 99 -12.08 -2.09 -9.18
N GLU A 100 -11.09 -1.77 -8.33
CA GLU A 100 -9.88 -2.57 -8.15
C GLU A 100 -10.16 -3.90 -7.43
N LEU A 101 -11.07 -3.93 -6.45
CA LEU A 101 -11.52 -5.17 -5.81
C LEU A 101 -12.20 -6.11 -6.82
N VAL A 102 -13.09 -5.58 -7.65
CA VAL A 102 -13.72 -6.37 -8.70
C VAL A 102 -12.68 -6.84 -9.71
N LEU A 103 -11.71 -6.00 -10.05
CA LEU A 103 -10.62 -6.40 -10.93
C LEU A 103 -9.76 -7.52 -10.32
N SER A 104 -9.48 -7.50 -9.01
CA SER A 104 -8.77 -8.61 -8.36
C SER A 104 -9.58 -9.91 -8.40
N LYS A 105 -10.90 -9.84 -8.17
CA LYS A 105 -11.81 -11.00 -8.27
C LYS A 105 -11.83 -11.59 -9.68
N ILE A 106 -11.88 -10.74 -10.72
CA ILE A 106 -11.77 -11.18 -12.14
C ILE A 106 -10.45 -11.90 -12.40
N ARG A 107 -9.34 -11.36 -11.88
CA ARG A 107 -8.01 -11.96 -12.09
C ARG A 107 -7.86 -13.32 -11.41
N ASN A 108 -8.53 -13.51 -10.28
CA ASN A 108 -8.53 -14.75 -9.53
C ASN A 108 -9.60 -15.75 -9.99
N ASN A 109 -10.44 -15.37 -10.97
CA ASN A 109 -11.59 -16.16 -11.42
C ASN A 109 -12.57 -16.50 -10.29
N GLU A 110 -12.76 -15.54 -9.38
CA GLU A 110 -13.68 -15.60 -8.23
C GLU A 110 -15.06 -15.05 -8.61
N ASP A 111 -16.05 -15.29 -7.74
CA ASP A 111 -17.38 -14.68 -7.89
C ASP A 111 -17.29 -13.14 -7.78
N LEU A 112 -17.98 -12.45 -8.69
CA LEU A 112 -18.00 -10.99 -8.77
C LEU A 112 -18.99 -10.35 -7.79
N SER A 113 -19.76 -11.18 -7.07
CA SER A 113 -20.60 -10.72 -5.97
C SER A 113 -19.75 -10.00 -4.91
N ILE A 114 -20.11 -8.76 -4.61
CA ILE A 114 -19.53 -7.97 -3.52
C ILE A 114 -20.50 -8.06 -2.35
N THR A 115 -20.07 -8.50 -1.17
CA THR A 115 -20.97 -8.52 -0.02
C THR A 115 -21.11 -7.13 0.60
N ILE A 116 -22.18 -6.92 1.37
CA ILE A 116 -22.38 -5.66 2.11
C ILE A 116 -21.22 -5.41 3.09
N ASP A 117 -20.67 -6.48 3.68
CA ASP A 117 -19.53 -6.38 4.60
C ASP A 117 -18.26 -5.92 3.89
N GLU A 118 -17.93 -6.47 2.71
CA GLU A 118 -16.80 -6.02 1.90
C GLU A 118 -16.95 -4.56 1.43
N LEU A 119 -18.20 -4.14 1.19
CA LEU A 119 -18.53 -2.79 0.80
C LEU A 119 -18.37 -1.81 1.97
N ASN A 120 -18.87 -2.16 3.15
CA ASN A 120 -18.76 -1.37 4.39
C ASN A 120 -17.30 -1.26 4.88
N GLU A 121 -16.49 -2.29 4.67
CA GLU A 121 -15.07 -2.27 5.03
C GLU A 121 -14.30 -1.21 4.21
N LYS A 122 -14.67 -1.03 2.94
CA LYS A 122 -13.96 -0.14 2.01
C LYS A 122 -14.60 1.24 1.86
N ILE A 123 -15.91 1.31 2.08
CA ILE A 123 -16.68 2.54 1.93
C ILE A 123 -17.57 2.67 3.17
N ASP A 124 -17.46 3.79 3.87
CA ASP A 124 -18.46 4.21 4.84
C ASP A 124 -19.73 4.64 4.09
N ILE A 125 -20.47 3.66 3.60
CA ILE A 125 -21.86 3.81 3.21
C ILE A 125 -22.63 3.75 4.53
N GLY A 126 -23.10 4.89 5.03
CA GLY A 126 -23.91 4.99 6.25
C GLY A 126 -25.26 4.27 6.15
N LEU A 127 -25.23 2.94 5.96
CA LEU A 127 -26.35 2.06 5.68
C LEU A 127 -26.70 1.13 6.85
N VAL A 128 -26.13 1.34 8.04
CA VAL A 128 -26.69 0.73 9.25
C VAL A 128 -27.62 1.73 9.92
N SER A 129 -28.85 1.79 9.43
CA SER A 129 -30.04 2.19 10.19
C SER A 129 -31.29 1.82 9.40
N GLY A 130 -31.92 0.70 9.77
CA GLY A 130 -33.24 0.31 9.28
C GLY A 130 -33.25 -1.08 8.64
N ASP A 131 -33.40 -2.11 9.48
CA ASP A 131 -34.57 -3.02 9.44
C ASP A 131 -34.22 -4.37 10.09
N HIS A 132 -34.48 -4.45 11.39
CA HIS A 132 -34.93 -5.67 12.06
C HIS A 132 -36.20 -5.34 12.85
#